data_AF-I1XC67-F1
#
_entry.id   AF-I1XC67-F1
#
_cell.length_a   1.000
_cell.length_b   1.000
_cell.length_c   1.000
_cell.angle_alpha   90.00
_cell.angle_beta   90.00
_cell.angle_gamma   90.00
#
_symmetry.space_group_name_H-M   'P 1'
#
loop_
_entity.id
_entity.type
_entity.pdbx_description
1 polymer ?
#
loop_
_entity_poly.entity_id
_entity_poly.type
_entity_poly.pdbx_seq_one_letter_code
_entity_poly.pdbx_strand_id
1 'polypeptide(L)'
;SMVCLRFPGGSCMAALTVTLMVLSSPLALAGDTQPRFLKQDMHECHFFNGTERVRYLHRDIYNQEEDLRFDSDVGEYRAVTELGRPDAEYWNSQKDILEDARAAVDTYCRHNYGVVESFTVQRRVQPKVTVYPAKTQALQHHNLLVCSVNGFYPGSIEVRWFRNGQEEKAGVVSTGLIQ
;
A
#
# COMPACT_ATOMS: atom_id res chain seq x y z
N SER A 1 43.89 25.77 24.72
CA SER A 1 43.51 27.01 25.41
C SER A 1 42.01 27.17 25.38
N MET A 2 41.36 27.02 26.54
CA MET A 2 39.91 27.08 26.70
C MET A 2 39.53 28.54 26.98
N VAL A 3 38.78 29.17 26.08
CA VAL A 3 38.26 30.53 26.28
C VAL A 3 36.96 30.40 27.07
N CYS A 4 37.04 30.61 28.39
CA CYS A 4 35.86 30.80 29.23
C CYS A 4 35.36 32.23 29.09
N LEU A 5 34.26 32.42 28.34
CA LEU A 5 33.52 33.68 28.33
C LEU A 5 32.73 33.81 29.64
N ARG A 6 33.26 34.62 30.58
CA ARG A 6 32.51 35.09 31.74
C ARG A 6 31.59 36.24 31.30
N PHE A 7 30.27 36.01 31.34
CA PHE A 7 29.29 37.06 31.13
C PHE A 7 28.91 37.73 32.48
N PRO A 8 28.74 39.06 32.54
CA PRO A 8 28.29 39.74 33.75
C PRO A 8 26.82 39.39 34.04
N GLY A 9 26.53 38.99 35.28
CA GLY A 9 25.16 38.72 35.74
C GLY A 9 24.31 39.99 35.66
N GLY A 10 23.37 40.01 34.71
CA GLY A 10 22.43 41.12 34.51
C GLY A 10 21.27 40.71 33.61
N SER A 11 20.13 41.38 33.81
CA SER A 11 18.81 41.17 33.19
C SER A 11 18.80 40.80 31.69
N CYS A 12 19.78 41.28 30.90
CA CYS A 12 19.92 40.95 29.48
C CYS A 12 20.14 39.44 29.21
N MET A 13 20.83 38.72 30.09
CA MET A 13 21.05 37.26 29.91
C MET A 13 19.76 36.47 30.17
N ALA A 14 18.90 36.96 31.06
CA ALA A 14 17.58 36.35 31.31
C ALA A 14 16.65 36.60 30.12
N ALA A 15 16.64 37.83 29.56
CA ALA A 15 15.86 38.13 28.37
C ALA A 15 16.31 37.31 27.14
N LEU A 16 17.62 37.17 26.92
CA LEU A 16 18.19 36.35 25.85
C LEU A 16 17.86 34.86 26.02
N THR A 17 17.96 34.31 27.23
CA THR A 17 17.60 32.90 27.49
C THR A 17 16.10 32.65 27.33
N VAL A 18 15.23 33.56 27.77
CA VAL A 18 13.78 33.47 27.54
C VAL A 18 13.45 33.52 26.05
N THR A 19 14.07 34.43 25.30
CA THR A 19 13.84 34.55 23.84
C THR A 19 14.33 33.31 23.09
N LEU A 20 15.49 32.77 23.48
CA LEU A 20 16.02 31.52 22.90
C LEU A 20 15.11 30.33 23.22
N MET A 21 14.57 30.22 24.44
CA MET A 21 13.62 29.17 24.83
C MET A 21 12.29 29.27 24.07
N VAL A 22 11.80 30.47 23.78
CA VAL A 22 10.58 30.67 22.97
C VAL A 22 10.81 30.25 21.52
N LEU A 23 11.95 30.60 20.92
CA LEU A 23 12.28 30.24 19.54
C LEU A 23 12.71 28.76 19.37
N SER A 24 13.23 28.13 20.43
CA SER A 24 13.57 26.71 20.47
C SER A 24 12.47 25.83 21.05
N SER A 25 11.31 26.42 21.38
CA SER A 25 10.12 25.67 21.76
C SER A 25 9.68 24.80 20.57
N PRO A 26 9.46 23.49 20.75
CA PRO A 26 8.94 22.60 19.71
C PRO A 26 7.62 23.09 19.08
N LEU A 27 6.88 23.92 19.81
CA LEU A 27 5.68 24.63 19.32
C LEU A 27 5.95 25.56 18.12
N ALA A 28 7.13 26.15 18.00
CA ALA A 28 7.51 26.99 16.86
C ALA A 28 7.89 26.16 15.62
N LEU A 29 8.29 24.90 15.83
CA LEU A 29 8.59 23.90 14.80
C LEU A 29 7.37 23.01 14.53
N ALA A 30 6.18 23.60 14.44
CA ALA A 30 5.04 22.96 13.79
C ALA A 30 5.31 22.88 12.28
N GLY A 31 6.26 22.02 11.90
CA GLY A 31 6.61 21.71 10.54
C GLY A 31 5.44 21.00 9.86
N ASP A 32 4.92 21.65 8.83
CA ASP A 32 3.88 21.20 7.89
C ASP A 32 2.43 21.28 8.41
N THR A 33 1.97 22.50 8.68
CA THR A 33 0.56 22.85 8.97
C THR A 33 -0.25 23.24 7.72
N GLN A 34 0.23 22.96 6.51
CA GLN A 34 -0.57 23.21 5.32
C GLN A 34 -1.71 22.17 5.25
N PRO A 35 -2.99 22.59 5.25
CA PRO A 35 -4.10 21.64 5.11
C PRO A 35 -3.95 20.90 3.79
N ARG A 36 -4.00 19.56 3.85
CA ARG A 36 -4.04 18.69 2.68
C ARG A 36 -5.39 18.02 2.62
N PHE A 37 -5.98 18.08 1.45
CA PHE A 37 -7.24 17.43 1.14
C PHE A 37 -6.99 16.52 -0.05
N LEU A 38 -7.45 15.28 0.04
CA LEU A 38 -7.35 14.30 -1.01
C LEU A 38 -8.74 13.68 -1.25
N LYS A 39 -9.16 13.61 -2.51
CA LYS A 39 -10.33 12.84 -2.94
C LYS A 39 -9.84 11.75 -3.88
N GLN A 40 -10.26 10.52 -3.65
CA GLN A 40 -9.88 9.38 -4.47
C GLN A 40 -11.12 8.57 -4.83
N ASP A 41 -11.26 8.30 -6.12
CA ASP A 41 -12.26 7.39 -6.66
C ASP A 41 -11.57 6.09 -7.09
N MET A 42 -12.01 4.97 -6.50
CA MET A 42 -11.47 3.66 -6.83
C MET A 42 -12.55 2.79 -7.47
N HIS A 43 -12.27 2.36 -8.70
CA HIS A 43 -13.13 1.48 -9.50
C HIS A 43 -12.48 0.09 -9.59
N GLU A 44 -12.97 -0.83 -8.77
CA GLU A 44 -12.41 -2.17 -8.65
C GLU A 44 -13.28 -3.19 -9.40
N CYS A 45 -12.61 -4.13 -10.09
CA CYS A 45 -13.23 -5.28 -10.72
C CYS A 45 -12.65 -6.55 -10.11
N HIS A 46 -13.47 -7.29 -9.37
CA HIS A 46 -13.09 -8.55 -8.72
C HIS A 46 -13.54 -9.72 -9.58
N PHE A 47 -12.57 -10.50 -10.07
CA PHE A 47 -12.80 -11.62 -10.99
C PHE A 47 -12.66 -12.96 -10.27
N PHE A 48 -13.72 -13.75 -10.26
CA PHE A 48 -13.74 -15.10 -9.68
C PHE A 48 -13.93 -16.12 -10.80
N ASN A 49 -13.00 -17.07 -10.91
CA ASN A 49 -12.97 -18.06 -12.00
C ASN A 49 -13.06 -17.40 -13.39
N GLY A 50 -12.15 -16.46 -13.67
CA GLY A 50 -12.19 -15.67 -14.90
C GLY A 50 -13.34 -14.67 -14.87
N THR A 51 -14.20 -14.70 -15.89
CA THR A 51 -15.35 -13.79 -16.01
C THR A 51 -16.69 -14.42 -15.63
N GLU A 52 -16.69 -15.64 -15.07
CA GLU A 52 -17.90 -16.35 -14.63
C GLU A 52 -18.66 -15.53 -13.59
N ARG A 53 -17.97 -15.10 -12.54
CA ARG A 53 -18.50 -14.19 -11.53
C ARG A 53 -17.60 -12.97 -11.42
N VAL A 54 -18.19 -11.80 -11.67
CA VAL A 54 -17.51 -10.50 -11.63
C VAL A 54 -18.26 -9.60 -10.67
N ARG A 55 -17.54 -8.94 -9.77
CA ARG A 55 -18.09 -7.94 -8.85
C ARG A 55 -17.42 -6.60 -9.10
N TYR A 56 -18.22 -5.57 -9.34
CA TYR A 56 -17.77 -4.20 -9.50
C TYR A 56 -17.97 -3.43 -8.19
N LEU A 57 -16.96 -2.66 -7.81
CA LEU A 57 -16.96 -1.84 -6.61
C LEU A 57 -16.48 -0.43 -6.98
N HIS A 58 -17.32 0.59 -6.76
CA HIS A 58 -16.87 1.98 -6.77
C HIS A 58 -16.79 2.44 -5.32
N ARG A 59 -15.62 2.95 -4.92
CA ARG A 59 -15.37 3.48 -3.59
C ARG A 59 -14.93 4.92 -3.73
N ASP A 60 -15.58 5.78 -2.97
CA ASP A 60 -15.20 7.17 -2.85
C ASP A 60 -14.54 7.40 -1.48
N ILE A 61 -13.37 8.03 -1.50
CA ILE A 61 -12.48 8.14 -0.35
C ILE A 61 -12.05 9.59 -0.19
N TYR A 62 -12.42 10.18 0.95
CA TYR A 62 -11.95 11.48 1.37
C TYR A 62 -10.82 11.33 2.39
N ASN A 63 -9.64 11.80 2.01
CA ASN A 63 -8.36 11.60 2.70
C ASN A 63 -8.00 10.12 2.87
N GLN A 64 -8.39 9.51 3.98
CA GLN A 64 -8.15 8.09 4.29
C GLN A 64 -9.45 7.40 4.73
N GLU A 65 -10.58 8.09 4.64
CA GLU A 65 -11.89 7.62 5.05
C GLU A 65 -12.75 7.42 3.81
N GLU A 66 -13.16 6.18 3.58
CA GLU A 66 -14.15 5.88 2.56
C GLU A 66 -15.52 6.39 3.04
N ASP A 67 -16.13 7.28 2.26
CA ASP A 67 -17.40 7.93 2.63
C ASP A 67 -18.61 7.31 1.91
N LEU A 68 -18.42 6.82 0.69
CA LEU A 68 -19.46 6.28 -0.18
C LEU A 68 -18.97 5.04 -0.96
N ARG A 69 -19.89 4.10 -1.20
CA ARG A 69 -19.62 2.88 -1.96
C ARG A 69 -20.79 2.48 -2.84
N PHE A 70 -20.52 2.09 -4.08
CA PHE A 70 -21.41 1.23 -4.87
C PHE A 70 -20.82 -0.18 -4.94
N ASP A 71 -21.65 -1.17 -4.66
CA ASP A 71 -21.31 -2.58 -4.77
C ASP A 71 -22.31 -3.26 -5.71
N SER A 72 -21.84 -3.88 -6.79
CA SER A 72 -22.72 -4.53 -7.77
C SER A 72 -23.57 -5.64 -7.17
N ASP A 73 -23.11 -6.29 -6.09
CA ASP A 73 -23.88 -7.32 -5.40
C ASP A 73 -25.06 -6.73 -4.62
N VAL A 74 -25.02 -5.44 -4.31
CA VAL A 74 -26.10 -4.68 -3.64
C VAL A 74 -26.93 -3.91 -4.67
N GLY A 75 -26.29 -3.32 -5.67
CA GLY A 75 -26.93 -2.64 -6.80
C GLY A 75 -27.34 -1.20 -6.53
N GLU A 76 -26.81 -0.55 -5.49
CA GLU A 76 -27.05 0.87 -5.17
C GLU A 76 -25.89 1.47 -4.37
N TYR A 77 -25.83 2.81 -4.36
CA TYR A 77 -24.86 3.54 -3.56
C TYR A 77 -25.24 3.53 -2.08
N ARG A 78 -24.26 3.26 -1.22
CA ARG A 78 -24.41 3.22 0.23
C ARG A 78 -23.34 4.10 0.86
N ALA A 79 -23.78 5.02 1.70
CA ALA A 79 -22.91 5.77 2.59
C ALA A 79 -22.18 4.80 3.54
N VAL A 80 -20.86 4.86 3.55
CA VAL A 80 -20.01 4.13 4.51
C VAL A 80 -19.87 4.96 5.79
N THR A 81 -19.88 6.29 5.65
CA THR A 81 -19.86 7.25 6.76
C THR A 81 -20.93 8.32 6.54
N GLU A 82 -21.20 9.12 7.56
CA GLU A 82 -22.21 10.19 7.48
C GLU A 82 -21.91 11.22 6.39
N LEU A 83 -20.63 11.41 6.04
CA LEU A 83 -20.21 12.36 5.02
C LEU A 83 -20.78 12.00 3.64
N GLY A 84 -20.85 10.70 3.29
CA GLY A 84 -21.34 10.22 2.00
C GLY A 84 -22.86 10.05 1.91
N ARG A 85 -23.62 10.31 3.00
CA ARG A 85 -25.09 10.18 3.00
C ARG A 85 -25.77 11.05 1.93
N PRO A 86 -25.44 12.34 1.76
CA PRO A 86 -26.07 13.17 0.74
C PRO A 86 -25.80 12.65 -0.68
N ASP A 87 -24.58 12.16 -0.93
CA ASP A 87 -24.19 11.64 -2.24
C ASP A 87 -24.88 10.32 -2.56
N ALA A 88 -25.01 9.42 -1.58
CA ALA A 88 -25.75 8.18 -1.73
C ALA A 88 -27.22 8.44 -2.10
N GLU A 89 -27.88 9.36 -1.38
CA GLU A 89 -29.28 9.74 -1.66
C GLU A 89 -29.42 10.37 -3.06
N TYR A 90 -28.51 11.28 -3.41
CA TYR A 90 -28.52 11.98 -4.69
C TYR A 90 -28.29 11.04 -5.88
N TRP A 91 -27.27 10.17 -5.83
CA TRP A 91 -26.97 9.26 -6.94
C TRP A 91 -28.00 8.14 -7.06
N ASN A 92 -28.54 7.62 -5.96
CA ASN A 92 -29.63 6.64 -6.03
C ASN A 92 -30.94 7.23 -6.60
N SER A 93 -31.14 8.55 -6.51
CA SER A 93 -32.29 9.22 -7.12
C SER A 93 -32.16 9.39 -8.65
N GLN A 94 -30.93 9.28 -9.18
CA GLN A 94 -30.62 9.41 -10.61
C GLN A 94 -30.55 8.04 -11.27
N LYS A 95 -31.60 7.71 -12.02
CA LYS A 95 -31.75 6.38 -12.63
C LYS A 95 -30.66 6.05 -13.64
N ASP A 96 -30.24 7.03 -14.43
CA ASP A 96 -29.16 6.90 -15.40
C ASP A 96 -27.83 6.52 -14.72
N ILE A 97 -27.43 7.25 -13.67
CA ILE A 97 -26.21 6.95 -12.91
C ILE A 97 -26.26 5.55 -12.31
N LEU A 98 -27.39 5.19 -11.70
CA LEU A 98 -27.56 3.92 -11.02
C LEU A 98 -27.53 2.72 -11.99
N GLU A 99 -28.18 2.85 -13.16
CA GLU A 99 -28.17 1.82 -14.19
C GLU A 99 -26.79 1.70 -14.85
N ASP A 100 -26.08 2.81 -15.08
CA ASP A 100 -24.70 2.78 -15.58
C ASP A 100 -23.75 2.07 -14.60
N ALA A 101 -23.88 2.34 -13.30
CA ALA A 101 -23.09 1.66 -12.26
C ALA A 101 -23.39 0.15 -12.20
N ARG A 102 -24.65 -0.26 -12.38
CA ARG A 102 -25.05 -1.68 -12.48
C ARG A 102 -24.48 -2.33 -13.74
N ALA A 103 -24.50 -1.63 -14.87
CA ALA A 103 -23.99 -2.11 -16.14
C ALA A 103 -22.46 -2.22 -16.17
N ALA A 104 -21.74 -1.50 -15.30
CA ALA A 104 -20.27 -1.49 -15.25
C ALA A 104 -19.64 -2.89 -15.06
N VAL A 105 -20.36 -3.85 -14.49
CA VAL A 105 -19.89 -5.25 -14.40
C VAL A 105 -19.59 -5.82 -15.80
N ASP A 106 -20.45 -5.53 -16.78
CA ASP A 106 -20.31 -6.01 -18.15
C ASP A 106 -19.54 -5.02 -19.03
N THR A 107 -19.98 -3.76 -19.05
CA THR A 107 -19.50 -2.73 -19.98
C THR A 107 -18.07 -2.31 -19.68
N TYR A 108 -17.67 -2.37 -18.42
CA TYR A 108 -16.33 -1.99 -17.97
C TYR A 108 -15.51 -3.22 -17.55
N CYS A 109 -15.95 -3.99 -16.55
CA CYS A 109 -15.11 -5.05 -16.00
C CYS A 109 -14.88 -6.21 -16.97
N ARG A 110 -15.93 -6.85 -17.49
CA ARG A 110 -15.77 -7.97 -18.44
C ARG A 110 -15.13 -7.52 -19.76
N HIS A 111 -15.52 -6.37 -20.27
CA HIS A 111 -14.90 -5.78 -21.45
C HIS A 111 -13.38 -5.63 -21.27
N ASN A 112 -12.94 -4.94 -20.21
CA ASN A 112 -11.52 -4.72 -19.98
C ASN A 112 -10.77 -6.02 -19.69
N TYR A 113 -11.37 -6.97 -18.97
CA TYR A 113 -10.77 -8.28 -18.76
C TYR A 113 -10.41 -8.94 -20.10
N GLY A 114 -11.35 -9.01 -21.04
CA GLY A 114 -11.10 -9.59 -22.36
C GLY A 114 -10.01 -8.86 -23.17
N VAL A 115 -9.90 -7.54 -23.01
CA VAL A 115 -8.84 -6.74 -23.66
C VAL A 115 -7.46 -7.06 -23.08
N VAL A 116 -7.33 -7.16 -21.76
CA VAL A 116 -6.02 -7.27 -21.08
C VAL A 116 -5.61 -8.70 -20.73
N GLU A 117 -6.51 -9.68 -20.86
CA GLU A 117 -6.31 -11.07 -20.43
C GLU A 117 -5.00 -11.66 -20.98
N SER A 118 -4.76 -11.47 -22.28
CA SER A 118 -3.65 -12.08 -23.01
C SER A 118 -2.26 -11.70 -22.47
N PHE A 119 -2.10 -10.48 -21.94
CA PHE A 119 -0.81 -9.96 -21.48
C PHE A 119 -0.74 -9.66 -19.98
N THR A 120 -1.82 -9.90 -19.23
CA THR A 120 -1.87 -9.77 -17.76
C THR A 120 -2.14 -11.13 -17.11
N VAL A 121 -3.35 -11.68 -17.24
CA VAL A 121 -3.79 -12.94 -16.63
C VAL A 121 -2.96 -14.12 -17.13
N GLN A 122 -2.75 -14.19 -18.44
CA GLN A 122 -2.02 -15.28 -19.08
C GLN A 122 -0.50 -15.07 -19.09
N ARG A 123 -0.02 -13.91 -18.62
CA ARG A 123 1.41 -13.59 -18.58
C ARG A 123 2.16 -14.61 -17.73
N ARG A 124 3.23 -15.18 -18.30
CA ARG A 124 4.17 -16.05 -17.60
C ARG A 124 5.59 -15.59 -17.88
N VAL A 125 6.38 -15.41 -16.83
CA VAL A 125 7.82 -15.09 -16.93
C VAL A 125 8.57 -16.08 -16.06
N GLN A 126 9.55 -16.78 -16.65
CA GLN A 126 10.32 -17.79 -15.95
C GLN A 126 11.24 -17.15 -14.89
N PRO A 127 11.40 -17.79 -13.71
CA PRO A 127 12.33 -17.30 -12.70
C PRO A 127 13.77 -17.48 -13.13
N LYS A 128 14.60 -16.50 -12.77
CA LYS A 128 16.05 -16.64 -12.75
C LYS A 128 16.47 -17.06 -11.34
N VAL A 129 17.12 -18.21 -11.25
CA VAL A 129 17.55 -18.82 -9.98
C VAL A 129 19.06 -18.71 -9.85
N THR A 130 19.55 -18.24 -8.72
CA THR A 130 20.98 -18.20 -8.39
C THR A 130 21.19 -18.71 -6.98
N VAL A 131 22.09 -19.69 -6.82
CA VAL A 131 22.44 -20.27 -5.52
C VAL A 131 23.86 -19.86 -5.15
N TYR A 132 24.03 -19.33 -3.95
CA TYR A 132 25.34 -18.89 -3.46
C TYR A 132 25.43 -18.95 -1.93
N PRO A 133 26.63 -19.21 -1.38
CA PRO A 133 26.83 -19.13 0.06
C PRO A 133 26.69 -17.68 0.53
N ALA A 134 25.95 -17.44 1.60
CA ALA A 134 25.91 -16.15 2.24
C ALA A 134 27.27 -15.91 2.90
N LYS A 135 27.94 -14.79 2.57
CA LYS A 135 29.13 -14.38 3.31
C LYS A 135 28.69 -13.85 4.66
N THR A 136 28.82 -14.65 5.70
CA THR A 136 28.63 -14.22 7.07
C THR A 136 29.95 -13.69 7.64
N GLN A 137 29.91 -12.63 8.44
CA GLN A 137 31.06 -12.15 9.22
C GLN A 137 31.61 -13.32 10.04
N ALA A 138 32.94 -13.34 10.25
CA ALA A 138 33.72 -14.44 10.85
C ALA A 138 33.26 -14.94 12.24
N LEU A 139 32.22 -14.35 12.83
CA LEU A 139 31.65 -14.67 14.15
C LEU A 139 30.33 -15.48 14.09
N GLN A 140 29.70 -15.63 12.92
CA GLN A 140 28.46 -16.42 12.80
C GLN A 140 28.76 -17.88 12.46
N HIS A 141 28.36 -18.79 13.34
CA HIS A 141 28.69 -20.22 13.30
C HIS A 141 27.82 -21.03 12.30
N HIS A 142 27.09 -20.35 11.40
CA HIS A 142 26.19 -20.98 10.45
C HIS A 142 26.57 -20.62 9.02
N ASN A 143 26.89 -21.64 8.22
CA ASN A 143 27.05 -21.52 6.78
C ASN A 143 25.66 -21.48 6.15
N LEU A 144 25.20 -20.30 5.74
CA LEU A 144 23.92 -20.13 5.07
C LEU A 144 24.09 -20.29 3.56
N LEU A 145 23.19 -21.03 2.92
CA LEU A 145 23.08 -21.08 1.47
C LEU A 145 21.83 -20.30 1.05
N VAL A 146 22.00 -19.37 0.11
CA VAL A 146 20.91 -18.51 -0.37
C VAL A 146 20.50 -18.99 -1.76
N CYS A 147 19.19 -19.21 -1.94
CA CYS A 147 18.57 -19.39 -3.25
C CYS A 147 17.83 -18.09 -3.57
N SER A 148 18.40 -17.26 -4.44
CA SER A 148 17.76 -16.06 -4.95
C SER A 148 16.94 -16.41 -6.20
N VAL A 149 15.63 -16.21 -6.11
CA VAL A 149 14.67 -16.44 -7.20
C VAL A 149 14.07 -15.10 -7.59
N ASN A 150 14.34 -14.63 -8.80
CA ASN A 150 13.95 -13.29 -9.25
C ASN A 150 13.41 -13.26 -10.68
N GLY A 151 12.73 -12.16 -11.03
CA GLY A 151 12.29 -11.88 -12.41
C GLY A 151 11.11 -12.72 -12.93
N PHE A 152 10.32 -13.34 -12.04
CA PHE A 152 9.21 -14.21 -12.44
C PHE A 152 7.84 -13.51 -12.32
N TYR A 153 6.85 -14.07 -13.02
CA TYR A 153 5.45 -13.67 -12.93
C TYR A 153 4.54 -14.84 -13.34
N PRO A 154 3.39 -15.08 -12.66
CA PRO A 154 2.86 -14.37 -11.48
C PRO A 154 3.65 -14.66 -10.20
N GLY A 155 3.27 -14.03 -9.08
CA GLY A 155 3.99 -14.17 -7.80
C GLY A 155 3.83 -15.54 -7.10
N SER A 156 2.87 -16.38 -7.51
CA SER A 156 2.73 -17.72 -6.92
C SER A 156 3.92 -18.60 -7.32
N ILE A 157 4.67 -19.08 -6.33
CA ILE A 157 5.88 -19.89 -6.52
C ILE A 157 6.07 -20.87 -5.38
N GLU A 158 6.70 -22.01 -5.68
CA GLU A 158 7.14 -23.01 -4.73
C GLU A 158 8.67 -23.18 -4.83
N VAL A 159 9.38 -23.03 -3.71
CA VAL A 159 10.84 -23.22 -3.64
C VAL A 159 11.14 -24.26 -2.58
N ARG A 160 11.82 -25.35 -2.97
CA ARG A 160 12.17 -26.47 -2.11
C ARG A 160 13.68 -26.69 -2.09
N TRP A 161 14.20 -27.06 -0.93
CA TRP A 161 15.60 -27.42 -0.74
C TRP A 161 15.78 -28.92 -0.68
N PHE A 162 16.85 -29.43 -1.29
CA PHE A 162 17.21 -30.85 -1.26
C PHE A 162 18.68 -31.02 -0.92
N ARG A 163 18.98 -31.99 -0.07
CA ARG A 163 20.35 -32.44 0.24
C ARG A 163 20.45 -33.92 -0.07
N ASN A 164 21.35 -34.29 -0.98
CA ASN A 164 21.54 -35.69 -1.42
C ASN A 164 20.23 -36.38 -1.84
N GLY A 165 19.31 -35.64 -2.45
CA GLY A 165 18.01 -36.15 -2.91
C GLY A 165 16.89 -36.18 -1.85
N GLN A 166 17.17 -35.85 -0.59
CA GLN A 166 16.16 -35.74 0.46
C GLN A 166 15.72 -34.28 0.65
N GLU A 167 14.42 -34.05 0.76
CA GLU A 167 13.85 -32.70 0.98
C GLU A 167 14.22 -32.20 2.38
N GLU A 168 14.81 -31.01 2.44
CA GLU A 168 15.18 -30.34 3.69
C GLU A 168 14.14 -29.29 4.04
N LYS A 169 13.47 -29.46 5.18
CA LYS A 169 12.52 -28.49 5.73
C LYS A 169 13.06 -27.79 6.98
N ALA A 170 13.91 -28.48 7.75
CA ALA A 170 14.52 -27.93 8.94
C ALA A 170 15.61 -26.91 8.56
N GLY A 171 15.60 -25.73 9.20
CA GLY A 171 16.58 -24.68 8.94
C GLY A 171 16.38 -23.88 7.63
N VAL A 172 15.30 -24.15 6.89
CA VAL A 172 14.92 -23.34 5.73
C VAL A 172 14.18 -22.08 6.21
N VAL A 173 14.69 -20.92 5.81
CA VAL A 173 14.08 -19.61 6.06
C VAL A 173 13.79 -18.93 4.73
N SER A 174 12.59 -18.37 4.57
CA SER A 174 12.17 -17.63 3.38
C SER A 174 11.79 -16.20 3.76
N THR A 175 12.13 -15.24 2.89
CA THR A 175 11.73 -13.84 3.01
C THR A 175 10.28 -13.61 2.55
N GLY A 176 9.65 -14.60 1.90
CA GLY A 176 8.40 -14.41 1.17
C GLY A 176 8.58 -13.60 -0.11
N LEU A 177 7.46 -13.18 -0.71
CA LEU A 177 7.46 -12.27 -1.85
C LEU A 177 7.78 -10.86 -1.38
N ILE A 178 8.83 -10.28 -1.94
CA ILE A 178 9.17 -8.87 -1.73
C ILE A 178 8.55 -8.12 -2.92
N GLN A 179 7.56 -7.25 -2.64
CA GLN A 179 6.86 -6.42 -3.63
C GLN A 179 7.63 -5.13 -3.93
#